data_AF-A0AAV7NSY4-F1
#
_entry.id   AF-A0AAV7NSY4-F1
#
_cell.length_a   1.000
_cell.length_b   1.000
_cell.length_c   1.000
_cell.angle_alpha   90.00
_cell.angle_beta   90.00
_cell.angle_gamma   90.00
#
_symmetry.space_group_name_H-M   'P 1'
#
loop_
_entity.id
_entity.type
_entity.pdbx_description
1 polymer ?
#
loop_
_entity_poly.entity_id
_entity_poly.type
_entity_poly.pdbx_seq_one_letter_code
_entity_poly.pdbx_strand_id
1 'polypeptide(L)'
;MVEEIVKVEPQLFGAQVQQISIARKMELWGRIMDKVNAMGLHPCTRDDISKRWNDLQGKVRSIAARHQLAIQRTGSGPPPPSTQLTAWEEHILAILNPEGLTGVAG
;
A
#
# COMPACT_ATOMS: atom_id res chain seq x y z
N MET A 1 8.94 1.50 8.78
CA MET A 1 8.57 2.55 7.79
C MET A 1 7.20 2.28 7.17
N VAL A 2 7.03 1.21 6.37
CA VAL A 2 5.76 0.92 5.68
C VAL A 2 4.58 0.72 6.63
N GLU A 3 4.77 0.03 7.75
CA GLU A 3 3.72 -0.19 8.76
C GLU A 3 3.17 1.11 9.36
N GLU A 4 4.01 2.13 9.53
CA GLU A 4 3.56 3.43 10.06
C GLU A 4 2.76 4.21 9.02
N ILE A 5 3.10 4.07 7.73
CA ILE A 5 2.34 4.66 6.63
C ILE A 5 0.97 3.98 6.53
N VAL A 6 0.92 2.64 6.61
CA VAL A 6 -0.32 1.85 6.58
C VAL A 6 -1.33 2.31 7.63
N LYS A 7 -0.88 2.58 8.87
CA LYS A 7 -1.76 3.01 9.97
C LYS A 7 -2.48 4.34 9.72
N VAL A 8 -1.90 5.20 8.89
CA VAL A 8 -2.41 6.56 8.62
C VAL A 8 -2.72 6.79 7.14
N GLU A 9 -2.61 5.74 6.33
CA GLU A 9 -2.88 5.74 4.89
C GLU A 9 -4.25 6.35 4.58
N PRO A 10 -5.36 5.95 5.25
CA PRO A 10 -6.67 6.48 4.89
C PRO A 10 -6.77 8.00 5.08
N GLN A 11 -5.99 8.54 6.01
CA GLN A 11 -5.96 9.95 6.37
C GLN A 11 -5.02 10.77 5.47
N LEU A 12 -3.96 10.17 4.93
CA LEU A 12 -2.97 10.88 4.12
C LEU A 12 -3.14 10.67 2.61
N PHE A 13 -3.61 9.50 2.20
CA PHE A 13 -3.68 9.07 0.81
C PHE A 13 -5.05 8.49 0.42
N GLY A 14 -5.79 7.93 1.39
CA GLY A 14 -7.06 7.24 1.14
C GLY A 14 -8.30 8.10 1.39
N ALA A 15 -9.42 7.40 1.67
CA ALA A 15 -10.78 7.97 1.66
C ALA A 15 -11.02 9.09 2.69
N GLN A 16 -10.22 9.19 3.76
CA GLN A 16 -10.38 10.19 4.82
C GLN A 16 -9.52 11.45 4.58
N VAL A 17 -8.79 11.52 3.47
CA VAL A 17 -7.91 12.67 3.17
C VAL A 17 -8.69 14.00 3.10
N GLN A 18 -9.95 13.98 2.66
CA GLN A 18 -10.79 15.18 2.62
C GLN A 18 -11.47 15.48 3.96
N GLN A 19 -11.50 14.52 4.88
CA GLN A 19 -12.19 14.61 6.17
C GLN A 19 -11.31 15.20 7.28
N ILE A 20 -9.99 15.31 7.08
CA ILE A 20 -9.06 15.82 8.09
C ILE A 20 -8.50 17.21 7.74
N SER A 21 -8.29 18.02 8.78
CA SER A 21 -7.75 19.37 8.65
C SER A 21 -6.28 19.37 8.17
N ILE A 22 -5.85 20.49 7.60
CA ILE A 22 -4.45 20.69 7.17
C ILE A 22 -3.49 20.54 8.35
N ALA A 23 -3.84 21.09 9.52
CA ALA A 23 -3.05 20.95 10.74
C ALA A 23 -2.90 19.48 11.14
N ARG A 24 -3.98 18.70 11.07
CA ARG A 24 -3.93 17.26 11.37
C ARG A 24 -3.06 16.50 10.37
N LYS A 25 -3.14 16.83 9.07
CA LYS A 25 -2.25 16.26 8.05
C LYS A 25 -0.78 16.53 8.38
N MET A 26 -0.44 17.77 8.74
CA MET A 26 0.93 18.14 9.09
C MET A 26 1.43 17.38 10.32
N GLU A 27 0.61 17.21 11.36
CA GLU A 27 0.95 16.42 12.55
C GLU A 27 1.22 14.95 12.18
N LEU A 28 0.35 14.33 11.39
CA LEU A 28 0.52 12.94 10.94
C LEU A 28 1.82 12.77 10.13
N TRP A 29 2.08 13.68 9.20
CA TRP A 29 3.33 13.69 8.44
C TRP A 29 4.55 13.83 9.36
N GLY A 30 4.51 14.75 10.32
CA GLY A 30 5.55 14.92 11.33
C GLY A 30 5.80 13.64 12.12
N ARG A 31 4.75 12.96 12.57
CA ARG A 31 4.84 11.71 13.34
C ARG A 31 5.45 10.56 12.55
N ILE A 32 5.11 10.40 11.26
CA ILE A 32 5.73 9.38 10.42
C ILE A 32 7.20 9.72 10.20
N MET A 33 7.51 10.96 9.83
CA MET A 33 8.89 11.39 9.60
C MET A 33 9.74 11.17 10.85
N ASP A 34 9.26 11.57 12.03
CA ASP A 34 9.96 11.36 13.30
C ASP A 34 10.26 9.89 13.57
N LYS A 35 9.24 9.02 13.48
CA LYS A 35 9.43 7.58 13.69
C LYS A 35 10.36 6.94 12.66
N VAL A 36 10.24 7.33 11.40
CA VAL A 36 11.08 6.80 10.32
C VAL A 36 12.52 7.26 10.49
N ASN A 37 12.73 8.52 10.86
CA ASN A 37 14.04 9.09 11.14
C ASN A 37 14.65 8.47 12.40
N ALA A 38 13.85 8.15 13.42
CA ALA A 38 14.33 7.45 14.61
C ALA A 38 14.80 6.01 14.32
N MET A 39 14.24 5.37 13.30
CA MET A 39 14.64 4.02 12.85
C MET A 39 15.74 4.04 11.79
N GLY A 40 16.01 5.19 11.17
CA GLY A 40 16.87 5.33 10.00
C GLY A 40 18.18 6.06 10.31
N LEU A 41 19.25 5.71 9.60
CA LEU A 41 20.51 6.47 9.65
C LEU A 41 20.45 7.77 8.82
N HIS A 42 19.43 7.93 7.97
CA HIS A 42 19.30 9.05 7.04
C HIS A 42 17.96 9.76 7.23
N PRO A 43 17.93 11.10 7.12
CA PRO A 43 16.71 11.86 7.20
C PRO A 43 15.79 11.54 6.00
N CYS A 44 14.64 10.97 6.33
CA CYS A 44 13.56 10.68 5.42
C CYS A 44 12.61 11.90 5.37
N THR A 45 12.42 12.43 4.16
CA THR A 45 11.52 13.55 3.92
C THR A 45 10.13 13.05 3.55
N ARG A 46 9.13 13.93 3.62
CA ARG A 46 7.78 13.64 3.12
C ARG A 46 7.79 13.10 1.68
N ASP A 47 8.66 13.62 0.82
CA ASP A 47 8.77 13.18 -0.58
C ASP A 47 9.29 11.74 -0.68
N ASP A 48 10.34 11.40 0.07
CA ASP A 48 10.87 10.03 0.12
C ASP A 48 9.82 9.03 0.62
N ILE A 49 9.08 9.39 1.68
CA ILE A 49 7.98 8.58 2.20
C ILE A 49 6.88 8.40 1.13
N SER A 50 6.50 9.49 0.47
CA SER A 50 5.45 9.46 -0.57
C SER A 50 5.89 8.62 -1.75
N LYS A 51 7.14 8.76 -2.20
CA LYS A 51 7.71 7.98 -3.30
C LYS A 51 7.74 6.50 -2.98
N ARG A 52 8.29 6.12 -1.82
CA ARG A 52 8.33 4.72 -1.37
C ARG A 52 6.94 4.11 -1.23
N TRP A 53 5.97 4.89 -0.76
CA TRP A 53 4.59 4.45 -0.69
C TRP A 53 4.02 4.18 -2.09
N ASN A 54 4.19 5.11 -3.03
CA ASN A 54 3.76 4.93 -4.43
C ASN A 54 4.45 3.74 -5.12
N ASP A 55 5.77 3.58 -4.94
CA ASP A 55 6.53 2.43 -5.45
C ASP A 55 5.98 1.11 -4.92
N LEU A 56 5.66 1.06 -3.62
CA LEU A 56 5.05 -0.12 -3.00
C LEU A 56 3.66 -0.41 -3.58
N GLN A 57 2.80 0.62 -3.70
CA GLN A 57 1.49 0.49 -4.33
C GLN A 57 1.61 -0.07 -5.76
N GLY A 58 2.54 0.47 -6.56
CA GLY A 58 2.82 0.01 -7.91
C GLY A 58 3.28 -1.44 -7.96
N LYS A 59 4.19 -1.82 -7.06
CA LYS A 59 4.68 -3.20 -6.95
C LYS A 59 3.54 -4.17 -6.60
N VAL A 60 2.76 -3.88 -5.57
CA VAL A 60 1.65 -4.73 -5.12
C VAL A 60 0.59 -4.87 -6.21
N ARG A 61 0.21 -3.77 -6.88
CA ARG A 61 -0.73 -3.81 -8.02
C ARG A 61 -0.18 -4.62 -9.19
N SER A 62 1.12 -4.51 -9.50
CA SER A 62 1.75 -5.27 -10.57
C SER A 62 1.75 -6.77 -10.28
N ILE A 63 2.04 -7.17 -9.04
CA ILE A 63 1.98 -8.58 -8.63
C ILE A 63 0.53 -9.08 -8.70
N ALA A 64 -0.44 -8.29 -8.22
CA ALA A 64 -1.85 -8.66 -8.26
C ALA A 64 -2.37 -8.85 -9.70
N ALA A 65 -1.98 -7.95 -10.62
CA ALA A 65 -2.31 -8.06 -12.04
C ALA A 65 -1.67 -9.32 -12.67
N ARG A 66 -0.41 -9.62 -12.34
CA ARG A 66 0.27 -10.85 -12.81
C ARG A 66 -0.41 -12.11 -12.26
N HIS A 67 -0.83 -12.09 -11.00
CA HIS A 67 -1.58 -13.17 -10.37
C HIS A 67 -2.91 -13.43 -11.10
N GLN A 68 -3.68 -12.37 -11.36
CA GLN A 68 -4.94 -12.48 -12.11
C GLN A 68 -4.72 -13.01 -13.53
N LEU A 69 -3.70 -12.52 -14.24
CA LEU A 69 -3.36 -13.02 -15.57
C LEU A 69 -2.90 -14.48 -15.56
N ALA A 70 -2.17 -14.90 -14.54
CA ALA A 70 -1.75 -16.29 -14.37
C ALA A 70 -2.97 -17.21 -14.13
N ILE A 71 -3.91 -16.80 -13.28
CA ILE A 71 -5.17 -17.54 -13.06
C ILE A 71 -5.99 -17.63 -14.34
N GLN A 72 -6.14 -16.52 -15.08
CA GLN A 72 -6.92 -16.49 -16.32
C GLN A 72 -6.30 -17.32 -17.45
N ARG A 73 -4.96 -17.34 -17.59
CA ARG A 73 -4.28 -18.11 -18.64
C ARG A 73 -4.15 -19.59 -18.32
N THR A 74 -4.03 -19.94 -17.04
CA THR A 74 -3.80 -21.31 -16.60
C THR A 74 -5.15 -21.88 -16.17
N GLY A 75 -6.00 -22.19 -17.14
CA GLY A 75 -7.40 -22.58 -16.94
C GLY A 75 -7.66 -23.86 -16.12
N SER A 76 -6.73 -24.35 -15.30
CA SER A 76 -6.90 -25.40 -14.26
C SER A 76 -5.59 -25.63 -13.47
N GLY A 77 -4.82 -24.57 -13.13
CA GLY A 77 -3.56 -24.75 -12.38
C GLY A 77 -3.29 -23.61 -11.40
N PRO A 78 -2.74 -23.90 -10.19
CA PRO A 78 -2.36 -22.84 -9.26
C PRO A 78 -1.29 -21.93 -9.90
N PRO A 79 -1.41 -20.60 -9.75
CA PRO A 79 -0.46 -19.66 -10.31
C PRO A 79 0.93 -19.87 -9.69
N PRO A 80 2.01 -19.57 -10.44
CA PRO A 80 3.37 -19.79 -9.94
C PRO A 80 3.63 -18.98 -8.66
N PRO A 81 4.42 -19.51 -7.71
CA PRO A 81 4.66 -18.87 -6.41
C PRO A 81 5.30 -17.49 -6.50
N SER A 82 5.99 -17.18 -7.62
CA SER A 82 6.53 -15.85 -7.93
C SER A 82 5.47 -14.80 -8.28
N THR A 83 4.21 -15.21 -8.45
CA THR A 83 3.05 -14.34 -8.70
C THR A 83 2.05 -14.31 -7.55
N GLN A 84 2.29 -15.05 -6.47
CA GLN A 84 1.43 -14.99 -5.28
C GLN A 84 1.79 -13.74 -4.46
N LEU A 85 0.77 -13.00 -4.02
CA LEU A 85 1.00 -11.95 -3.02
C LEU A 85 1.35 -12.61 -1.70
N THR A 86 2.31 -12.03 -0.99
CA THR A 86 2.52 -12.37 0.42
C THR A 86 1.36 -11.84 1.27
N ALA A 87 1.11 -12.43 2.45
CA ALA A 87 0.05 -11.98 3.36
C ALA A 87 0.13 -10.47 3.69
N TRP A 88 1.35 -9.91 3.71
CA TRP A 88 1.58 -8.49 3.90
C TRP A 88 1.18 -7.64 2.68
N GLU A 89 1.48 -8.11 1.46
CA GLU A 89 1.09 -7.44 0.21
C GLU A 89 -0.42 -7.51 0.00
N GLU A 90 -1.08 -8.62 0.37
CA GLU A 90 -2.55 -8.72 0.35
C GLU A 90 -3.19 -7.72 1.32
N HIS A 91 -2.62 -7.58 2.52
CA HIS A 91 -3.07 -6.58 3.50
C HIS A 91 -2.95 -5.15 2.95
N ILE A 92 -1.82 -4.82 2.29
CA ILE A 92 -1.66 -3.53 1.61
C ILE A 92 -2.71 -3.37 0.51
N LEU A 93 -2.93 -4.38 -0.32
CA LEU A 93 -3.92 -4.31 -1.39
C LEU A 93 -5.34 -4.06 -0.85
N ALA A 94 -5.71 -4.70 0.27
CA ALA A 94 -7.00 -4.50 0.94
C ALA A 94 -7.18 -3.06 1.46
N ILE A 95 -6.11 -2.44 1.97
CA ILE A 95 -6.13 -1.02 2.40
C ILE A 95 -6.29 -0.09 1.19
N LEU A 96 -5.60 -0.40 0.10
CA LEU A 96 -5.61 0.41 -1.13
C LEU A 96 -6.91 0.30 -1.92
N ASN A 97 -7.60 -0.83 -1.81
CA ASN A 97 -8.80 -1.13 -2.54
C ASN A 97 -9.80 -1.86 -1.63
N PRO A 98 -10.46 -1.14 -0.70
CA PRO A 98 -11.41 -1.74 0.21
C PRO A 98 -12.61 -2.38 -0.51
N GLU A 99 -12.92 -1.96 -1.74
CA GLU A 99 -14.05 -2.48 -2.52
C GLU A 99 -13.67 -3.61 -3.49
N GLY A 100 -12.45 -3.64 -4.02
CA GLY A 100 -12.06 -4.56 -5.10
C GLY A 100 -11.55 -5.95 -4.70
N LEU A 101 -11.72 -6.36 -3.44
CA LEU A 101 -11.66 -7.79 -3.08
C LEU A 101 -12.99 -8.51 -3.30
N THR A 102 -14.06 -7.77 -3.64
CA THR A 102 -15.39 -8.30 -3.92
C THR A 102 -15.74 -8.11 -5.41
N GLY A 103 -15.55 -9.15 -6.22
CA GLY A 103 -15.92 -9.18 -7.64
C GLY A 103 -14.68 -9.06 -8.55
N VAL A 104 -14.32 -10.08 -9.31
CA VAL A 104 -15.16 -10.73 -10.33
C VAL A 104 -15.01 -12.25 -10.29
N ALA A 105 -15.88 -12.90 -9.53
CA ALA A 105 -16.48 -14.14 -9.95
C ALA A 105 -17.77 -13.75 -10.69
N GLY A 106 -17.76 -13.87 -12.01
CA GLY A 106 -18.87 -13.55 -12.91
C GLY A 106 -18.53 -13.99 -14.32
#